data_AF-A0A8T0TPS5-F1
#
_entry.id   AF-A0A8T0TPS5-F1
#
_cell.length_a   1.000
_cell.length_b   1.000
_cell.length_c   1.000
_cell.angle_alpha   90.00
_cell.angle_beta   90.00
_cell.angle_gamma   90.00
#
_symmetry.space_group_name_H-M   'P 1'
#
loop_
_entity.id
_entity.type
_entity.pdbx_description
1 polymer ?
#
loop_
_entity_poly.entity_id
_entity_poly.type
_entity_poly.pdbx_seq_one_letter_code
_entity_poly.pdbx_strand_id
1 'polypeptide(L)'
;MPPRHFQLNASVREDVPLSRDNFTYLGIEEGAQTRLVLAWSPTADLPNLWMLAVRMLDRIVGSHNVPDYRLAVDPDHSFAFILCPDEAVVECLRARYGSVGDIKFFFDLVRSVRYMSFHDELNHHPRVCWFV
;
A
#
# COMPACT_ATOMS: atom_id res chain seq x y z
N MET A 1 -24.57 -12.81 21.90
CA MET A 1 -23.15 -12.80 21.50
C MET A 1 -22.54 -11.48 21.94
N PRO A 2 -21.39 -11.45 22.63
CA PRO A 2 -20.76 -10.18 22.97
C PRO A 2 -20.17 -9.55 21.69
N PRO A 3 -20.05 -8.20 21.62
CA PRO A 3 -19.42 -7.55 20.49
C PRO A 3 -17.96 -8.00 20.43
N ARG A 4 -17.53 -8.54 19.30
CA ARG A 4 -16.10 -8.75 19.04
C ARG A 4 -15.48 -7.35 18.97
N HIS A 5 -14.88 -6.92 20.07
CA HIS A 5 -13.84 -5.91 20.01
C HIS A 5 -12.79 -6.43 19.03
N PHE A 6 -12.79 -5.91 17.81
CA PHE A 6 -11.63 -5.99 16.94
C PHE A 6 -10.54 -5.20 17.66
N GLN A 7 -9.78 -5.87 18.53
CA GLN A 7 -8.44 -5.40 18.84
C GLN A 7 -7.71 -5.40 17.50
N LEU A 8 -7.53 -4.23 16.91
CA LEU A 8 -6.74 -4.03 15.71
C LEU A 8 -5.29 -4.32 16.13
N ASN A 9 -4.94 -5.61 16.18
CA ASN A 9 -3.56 -6.02 16.19
C ASN A 9 -2.99 -5.48 14.89
N ALA A 10 -2.15 -4.46 15.04
CA ALA A 10 -1.35 -3.84 14.02
C ALA A 10 -0.88 -4.93 13.03
N SER A 11 -1.52 -5.05 11.88
CA SER A 11 -1.32 -6.18 10.98
C SER A 11 0.05 -6.07 10.32
N VAL A 12 0.65 -7.22 10.03
CA VAL A 12 1.97 -7.31 9.42
C VAL A 12 1.86 -8.22 8.21
N ARG A 13 2.46 -7.79 7.10
CA ARG A 13 2.68 -8.64 5.94
C ARG A 13 4.13 -9.02 5.83
N GLU A 14 4.35 -10.31 5.71
CA GLU A 14 5.66 -10.91 5.51
C GLU A 14 5.86 -11.13 4.01
N ASP A 15 7.06 -10.83 3.52
CA ASP A 15 7.53 -11.08 2.15
C ASP A 15 6.56 -10.67 1.02
N VAL A 16 6.30 -9.37 0.90
CA VAL A 16 5.40 -8.82 -0.12
C VAL A 16 6.11 -8.72 -1.48
N PRO A 17 5.57 -9.34 -2.55
CA PRO A 17 6.11 -9.14 -3.89
C PRO A 17 5.81 -7.72 -4.39
N LEU A 18 6.79 -7.09 -5.00
CA LEU A 18 6.68 -5.77 -5.63
C LEU A 18 7.27 -5.80 -7.04
N SER A 19 6.65 -5.05 -7.95
CA SER A 19 7.21 -4.82 -9.28
C SER A 19 8.49 -3.99 -9.20
N ARG A 20 9.39 -4.19 -10.15
CA ARG A 20 10.64 -3.41 -10.29
C ARG A 20 10.40 -1.90 -10.39
N ASP A 21 9.30 -1.48 -11.01
CA ASP A 21 8.92 -0.07 -11.10
C ASP A 21 8.59 0.49 -9.71
N ASN A 22 7.88 -0.26 -8.87
CA ASN A 22 7.57 0.14 -7.50
C ASN A 22 8.84 0.21 -6.64
N PHE A 23 9.77 -0.74 -6.79
CA PHE A 23 11.09 -0.66 -6.13
C PHE A 23 11.84 0.62 -6.51
N THR A 24 11.93 0.90 -7.82
CA THR A 24 12.65 2.06 -8.35
C THR A 24 12.01 3.36 -7.90
N TYR A 25 10.68 3.46 -7.98
CA TYR A 25 9.93 4.65 -7.60
C TYR A 25 10.00 4.94 -6.10
N LEU A 26 9.83 3.89 -5.26
CA LEU A 26 9.94 4.04 -3.82
C LEU A 26 11.39 4.28 -3.38
N GLY A 27 12.37 3.82 -4.16
CA GLY A 27 13.79 3.89 -3.84
C GLY A 27 14.17 2.95 -2.70
N ILE A 28 13.64 1.72 -2.73
CA ILE A 28 13.89 0.68 -1.74
C ILE A 28 14.61 -0.51 -2.40
N GLU A 29 15.17 -1.39 -1.58
CA GLU A 29 15.83 -2.64 -2.01
C GLU A 29 15.06 -3.86 -1.49
N GLU A 30 15.33 -5.02 -2.08
CA GLU A 30 14.78 -6.31 -1.63
C GLU A 30 15.23 -6.63 -0.20
N GLY A 31 14.33 -7.26 0.57
CA GLY A 31 14.56 -7.63 1.96
C GLY A 31 13.80 -6.77 2.95
N ALA A 32 14.32 -6.70 4.18
CA ALA A 32 13.62 -6.16 5.33
C ALA A 32 13.28 -4.67 5.18
N GLN A 33 12.06 -4.31 5.56
CA GLN A 33 11.56 -2.94 5.53
C GLN A 33 11.13 -2.51 6.93
N THR A 34 11.53 -1.30 7.33
CA THR A 34 11.10 -0.69 8.60
C THR A 34 10.12 0.48 8.39
N ARG A 35 10.08 1.03 7.17
CA ARG A 35 9.34 2.26 6.84
C ARG A 35 8.20 2.07 5.83
N LEU A 36 7.95 0.84 5.41
CA LEU A 36 6.99 0.55 4.35
C LEU A 36 5.66 0.06 4.94
N VAL A 37 4.59 0.76 4.60
CA VAL A 37 3.22 0.42 4.98
C VAL A 37 2.44 0.05 3.73
N LEU A 38 1.66 -1.02 3.80
CA LEU A 38 0.69 -1.37 2.79
C LEU A 38 -0.69 -0.88 3.23
N ALA A 39 -1.27 0.01 2.45
CA ALA A 39 -2.67 0.37 2.53
C ALA A 39 -3.49 -0.50 1.57
N TRP A 40 -4.58 -1.09 2.06
CA TRP A 40 -5.45 -1.96 1.26
C TRP A 40 -6.92 -1.79 1.64
N SER A 41 -7.82 -2.15 0.73
CA SER A 41 -9.27 -2.13 0.95
C SER A 41 -9.88 -3.48 0.58
N PRO A 42 -10.89 -3.97 1.32
CA PRO A 42 -11.62 -5.18 0.94
C PRO A 42 -12.57 -4.95 -0.27
N THR A 43 -12.80 -3.70 -0.66
CA THR A 43 -13.60 -3.38 -1.84
C THR A 43 -12.81 -3.70 -3.10
N ALA A 44 -13.31 -4.62 -3.92
CA ALA A 44 -12.74 -4.91 -5.24
C ALA A 44 -12.97 -3.75 -6.21
N ASP A 45 -12.09 -3.61 -7.20
CA ASP A 45 -12.16 -2.63 -8.30
C ASP A 45 -12.25 -1.18 -7.82
N LEU A 46 -11.18 -0.69 -7.19
CA LEU A 46 -11.05 0.72 -6.80
C LEU A 46 -10.54 1.58 -7.97
N PRO A 47 -11.42 2.25 -8.76
CA PRO A 47 -10.97 3.18 -9.77
C PRO A 47 -10.22 4.33 -9.09
N ASN A 48 -9.09 4.74 -9.69
CA ASN A 48 -8.24 5.81 -9.17
C ASN A 48 -7.67 5.55 -7.76
N LEU A 49 -7.29 4.30 -7.46
CA LEU A 49 -6.65 3.91 -6.20
C LEU A 49 -5.57 4.88 -5.73
N TRP A 50 -4.73 5.36 -6.65
CA TRP A 50 -3.73 6.39 -6.36
C TRP A 50 -4.32 7.62 -5.66
N MET A 51 -5.34 8.24 -6.25
CA MET A 51 -5.98 9.42 -5.70
C MET A 51 -6.67 9.13 -4.37
N LEU A 52 -7.28 7.95 -4.23
CA LEU A 52 -7.91 7.53 -2.97
C LEU A 52 -6.88 7.35 -1.86
N ALA A 53 -5.74 6.72 -2.16
CA ALA A 53 -4.66 6.53 -1.21
C ALA A 53 -4.05 7.88 -0.80
N VAL A 54 -3.83 8.81 -1.74
CA VAL A 54 -3.36 10.18 -1.44
C VAL A 54 -4.35 10.94 -0.54
N ARG A 55 -5.65 10.89 -0.85
CA ARG A 55 -6.69 11.54 -0.02
C ARG A 55 -6.81 10.92 1.37
N MET A 56 -6.65 9.61 1.45
CA MET A 56 -6.63 8.90 2.72
C MET A 56 -5.40 9.33 3.54
N LEU A 57 -4.23 9.42 2.91
CA LEU A 57 -3.00 9.83 3.57
C LEU A 57 -3.13 11.28 4.09
N ASP A 58 -3.61 12.21 3.25
CA ASP A 58 -3.93 13.58 3.63
C ASP A 58 -4.82 13.66 4.89
N ARG A 59 -5.87 12.84 4.97
CA ARG A 59 -6.74 12.80 6.16
C ARG A 59 -6.04 12.34 7.43
N ILE A 60 -5.00 11.52 7.32
CA ILE A 60 -4.30 10.94 8.48
C ILE A 60 -3.14 11.81 8.94
N VAL A 61 -2.34 12.30 7.99
CA VAL A 61 -1.07 13.00 8.27
C VAL A 61 -1.18 14.51 8.04
N GLY A 62 -2.22 14.97 7.34
CA GLY A 62 -2.43 16.36 6.95
C GLY A 62 -1.72 16.71 5.63
N SER A 63 -2.38 17.52 4.81
CA SER A 63 -1.95 17.88 3.45
C SER A 63 -0.51 18.39 3.35
N HIS A 64 -0.07 19.15 4.35
CA HIS A 64 1.28 19.70 4.41
C HIS A 64 2.37 18.63 4.56
N ASN A 65 2.05 17.47 5.14
CA ASN A 65 3.00 16.38 5.36
C ASN A 65 2.96 15.33 4.24
N VAL A 66 1.90 15.27 3.44
CA VAL A 66 1.77 14.30 2.33
C VAL A 66 3.00 14.26 1.40
N PRO A 67 3.65 15.38 1.03
CA PRO A 67 4.83 15.37 0.17
C PRO A 67 6.04 14.61 0.74
N ASP A 68 6.11 14.40 2.06
CA ASP A 68 7.21 13.69 2.71
C ASP A 68 7.11 12.17 2.57
N TYR A 69 5.99 11.67 2.05
CA TYR A 69 5.72 10.25 1.83
C TYR A 69 5.87 9.91 0.35
N ARG A 70 6.41 8.72 0.06
CA ARG A 70 6.37 8.18 -1.31
C ARG A 70 5.27 7.13 -1.40
N LEU A 71 4.44 7.25 -2.42
CA LEU A 71 3.31 6.37 -2.64
C LEU A 71 3.48 5.64 -3.97
N ALA A 72 3.35 4.32 -3.97
CA ALA A 72 3.25 3.51 -5.16
C ALA A 72 1.97 2.69 -5.09
N VAL A 73 1.39 2.32 -6.23
CA VAL A 73 0.14 1.54 -6.25
C VAL A 73 0.31 0.29 -7.08
N ASP A 74 -0.35 -0.76 -6.63
CA ASP A 74 -0.63 -1.96 -7.38
C ASP A 74 -2.16 -2.01 -7.59
N PRO A 75 -2.63 -1.60 -8.77
CA PRO A 75 -4.06 -1.49 -9.06
C PRO A 75 -4.76 -2.85 -9.08
N ASP A 76 -4.07 -3.93 -9.49
CA ASP A 76 -4.67 -5.25 -9.65
C ASP A 76 -5.06 -5.87 -8.31
N HIS A 77 -4.26 -5.61 -7.28
CA HIS A 77 -4.52 -6.07 -5.92
C HIS A 77 -5.21 -5.03 -5.04
N SER A 78 -5.56 -3.86 -5.59
CA SER A 78 -6.10 -2.72 -4.84
C SER A 78 -5.21 -2.33 -3.64
N PHE A 79 -3.89 -2.36 -3.86
CA PHE A 79 -2.85 -2.12 -2.87
C PHE A 79 -2.15 -0.78 -3.12
N ALA A 80 -1.90 -0.03 -2.06
CA ALA A 80 -1.09 1.18 -2.08
C ALA A 80 0.06 1.03 -1.10
N PHE A 81 1.28 1.09 -1.62
CA PHE A 81 2.51 1.05 -0.84
C PHE A 81 2.91 2.48 -0.45
N ILE A 82 3.09 2.71 0.84
CA ILE A 82 3.39 4.02 1.42
C ILE A 82 4.73 3.90 2.13
N LEU A 83 5.76 4.51 1.56
CA LEU A 83 7.05 4.65 2.22
C LEU A 83 7.00 5.90 3.11
N CYS A 84 7.11 5.69 4.41
CA CYS A 84 7.06 6.73 5.42
C CYS A 84 8.38 7.50 5.50
N PRO A 85 8.38 8.79 5.90
CA PRO A 85 9.60 9.58 6.08
C PRO A 85 10.48 9.06 7.23
N ASP A 86 9.89 8.45 8.26
CA ASP A 86 10.59 7.83 9.39
C ASP A 86 9.79 6.65 9.98
N GLU A 87 10.39 5.94 10.93
CA GLU A 87 9.79 4.76 11.60
C GLU A 87 8.73 5.13 12.64
N ALA A 88 8.81 6.31 13.26
CA ALA A 88 7.83 6.72 14.28
C ALA A 88 6.44 6.95 13.64
N VAL A 89 6.42 7.44 12.41
CA VAL A 89 5.22 7.65 11.60
C VAL A 89 4.56 6.34 11.17
N VAL A 90 5.34 5.27 10.97
CA VAL A 90 4.84 3.94 10.57
C VAL A 90 3.86 3.40 11.60
N GLU A 91 4.24 3.46 12.87
CA GLU A 91 3.40 3.00 13.97
C GLU A 91 2.13 3.86 14.11
N CYS A 92 2.22 5.15 13.78
CA CYS A 92 1.05 6.04 13.69
C CYS A 92 0.06 5.63 12.60
N LEU A 93 0.54 5.20 11.42
CA LEU A 93 -0.32 4.69 10.34
C LEU A 93 -0.91 3.33 10.68
N ARG A 94 -0.10 2.43 11.23
CA ARG A 94 -0.48 1.04 11.54
C ARG A 94 -1.53 0.93 12.64
N ALA A 95 -1.58 1.88 13.56
CA ALA A 95 -2.60 1.94 14.61
C ALA A 95 -3.96 2.48 14.12
N ARG A 96 -4.05 2.92 12.86
CA ARG A 96 -5.23 3.60 12.31
C ARG A 96 -5.88 2.77 11.22
N TYR A 97 -7.15 3.09 10.96
CA TYR A 97 -7.81 2.81 9.69
C TYR A 97 -8.40 4.14 9.20
N GLY A 98 -8.52 4.30 7.89
CA GLY A 98 -9.00 5.53 7.27
C GLY A 98 -10.20 5.27 6.38
N SER A 99 -11.00 6.29 6.14
CA SER A 99 -12.02 6.23 5.09
C SER A 99 -11.93 7.44 4.15
N VAL A 100 -12.26 7.22 2.88
CA VAL A 100 -12.46 8.25 1.86
C VAL A 100 -13.80 7.98 1.21
N GLY A 101 -14.79 8.82 1.54
CA GLY A 101 -16.19 8.49 1.24
C GLY A 101 -16.59 7.18 1.93
N ASP A 102 -17.15 6.25 1.16
CA ASP A 102 -17.59 4.93 1.64
C ASP A 102 -16.48 3.87 1.63
N ILE A 103 -15.30 4.23 1.11
CA ILE A 103 -14.17 3.31 0.94
C ILE A 103 -13.33 3.31 2.21
N LYS A 104 -13.11 2.13 2.79
CA LYS A 104 -12.29 1.94 3.98
C LYS A 104 -10.92 1.39 3.62
N PHE A 105 -9.89 1.96 4.22
CA PHE A 105 -8.50 1.53 4.09
C PHE A 105 -7.97 1.01 5.42
N PHE A 106 -7.30 -0.13 5.34
CA PHE A 106 -6.54 -0.75 6.41
C PHE A 106 -5.05 -0.63 6.10
N PHE A 107 -4.23 -0.64 7.15
CA PHE A 107 -2.79 -0.43 7.04
C PHE A 107 -2.04 -1.59 7.70
N ASP A 108 -1.19 -2.23 6.93
CA ASP A 108 -0.32 -3.29 7.41
C ASP A 108 1.14 -2.84 7.30
N LEU A 109 1.95 -3.13 8.31
CA LEU A 109 3.41 -3.00 8.19
C LEU A 109 3.91 -4.05 7.20
N VAL A 110 4.70 -3.64 6.21
CA VAL A 110 5.42 -4.57 5.36
C VAL A 110 6.77 -4.85 6.00
N ARG A 111 6.99 -6.11 6.42
CA ARG A 111 8.25 -6.51 7.07
C ARG A 111 9.40 -6.73 6.11
N SER A 112 9.08 -7.22 4.92
CA SER A 112 10.06 -7.60 3.92
C SER A 112 9.39 -7.53 2.56
N VAL A 113 10.16 -7.15 1.55
CA VAL A 113 9.72 -7.10 0.15
C VAL A 113 10.63 -7.97 -0.69
N ARG A 114 10.08 -8.53 -1.76
CA ARG A 114 10.83 -9.29 -2.75
C ARG A 114 10.48 -8.87 -4.16
N TYR A 115 11.40 -9.07 -5.09
CA TYR A 115 11.07 -8.89 -6.49
C TYR A 115 9.96 -9.85 -6.89
N MET A 116 8.94 -9.28 -7.52
CA MET A 116 7.94 -10.08 -8.21
C MET A 116 8.61 -10.84 -9.35
N SER A 117 8.16 -12.06 -9.63
CA SER A 117 8.78 -12.85 -10.69
C SER A 117 8.55 -12.17 -12.04
N PHE A 118 9.50 -12.28 -12.97
CA PHE A 118 9.37 -11.64 -14.29
C PHE A 118 8.10 -12.07 -15.05
N HIS A 119 7.63 -13.29 -14.82
CA HIS A 119 6.42 -13.81 -15.47
C HIS A 119 5.16 -13.19 -14.86
N ASP A 120 5.16 -12.97 -13.55
CA ASP A 120 4.06 -12.29 -12.88
C ASP A 120 4.02 -10.81 -13.30
N GLU A 121 5.17 -10.12 -13.31
CA GLU A 121 5.28 -8.72 -13.77
C GLU A 121 4.74 -8.52 -15.20
N LEU A 122 5.06 -9.43 -16.13
CA LEU A 122 4.57 -9.35 -17.52
C LEU A 122 3.06 -9.58 -17.66
N ASN A 123 2.45 -10.36 -16.76
CA ASN A 123 1.00 -10.55 -16.76
C ASN A 123 0.24 -9.37 -16.11
N HIS A 124 0.94 -8.50 -15.38
CA HIS A 124 0.42 -7.24 -14.83
C HIS A 124 0.44 -6.08 -15.83
N HIS A 125 1.22 -6.17 -16.91
CA HIS A 125 1.07 -5.23 -18.03
C HIS A 125 -0.16 -5.63 -18.86
N PRO A 126 -1.09 -4.70 -19.15
CA PRO A 126 -2.17 -4.99 -20.09
C PRO A 126 -1.51 -5.47 -21.38
N ARG A 127 -1.74 -6.74 -21.74
CA ARG A 127 -1.26 -7.31 -23.00
C ARG A 127 -1.71 -6.35 -24.08
N VAL A 128 -0.77 -5.66 -24.71
CA VAL A 128 -1.02 -5.06 -26.01
C VAL A 128 -1.34 -6.25 -26.90
N CYS A 129 -2.63 -6.52 -27.10
CA CYS A 129 -3.10 -7.46 -28.10
C CYS A 129 -2.65 -6.89 -29.44
N TRP A 130 -1.48 -7.33 -29.92
CA TRP A 130 -1.14 -7.21 -31.32
C TRP A 130 -2.15 -8.08 -32.06
N PHE A 131 -3.17 -7.46 -32.62
CA PHE A 131 -3.97 -8.09 -33.67
C PHE A 131 -2.99 -8.39 -34.82
N VAL A 132 -2.77 -9.68 -35.09
CA VAL A 132 -2.21 -10.17 -36.35
C VAL A 132 -3.38 -10.54 -37.25
#